data_AF-U5S597-F1
#
_entry.id   AF-U5S597-F1
#
_cell.length_a   1.000
_cell.length_b   1.000
_cell.length_c   1.000
_cell.angle_alpha   90.00
_cell.angle_beta   90.00
_cell.angle_gamma   90.00
#
_symmetry.space_group_name_H-M   'P 1'
#
loop_
_entity.id
_entity.type
_entity.pdbx_description
1 polymer ?
#
loop_
_entity_poly.entity_id
_entity_poly.type
_entity_poly.pdbx_seq_one_letter_code
_entity_poly.pdbx_strand_id
1 'polypeptide(L)'
;MLRSVLKLYGASMVGYMELNEKTKKFVFEEYEFRDVPKGFTDAGVDVLPNVPLWGIGLACPNSVENIATGPSQISYASTGLGHTMIEVTGSC
;
A
#
# COMPACT_ATOMS: atom_id res chain seq x y z
N MET A 1 5.64 14.68 -8.88
CA MET A 1 6.56 13.73 -9.54
C MET A 1 6.30 12.28 -9.13
N LEU A 2 6.02 12.01 -7.85
CA LEU A 2 5.76 10.65 -7.33
C LEU A 2 4.69 9.87 -8.13
N ARG A 3 3.57 10.49 -8.52
CA ARG A 3 2.55 9.86 -9.38
C ARG A 3 3.12 9.28 -10.68
N SER A 4 4.01 10.00 -11.34
CA SER A 4 4.60 9.56 -12.62
C SER A 4 5.57 8.41 -12.42
N VAL A 5 6.35 8.45 -11.33
CA VAL A 5 7.27 7.37 -10.95
C VAL A 5 6.50 6.09 -10.62
N LEU A 6 5.43 6.19 -9.84
CA LEU A 6 4.58 5.04 -9.50
C LEU A 6 3.93 4.41 -10.73
N LYS A 7 3.51 5.23 -11.71
CA LYS A 7 3.01 4.73 -13.00
C LYS A 7 4.09 4.00 -13.80
N LEU A 8 5.33 4.48 -13.77
CA LEU A 8 6.46 3.79 -14.41
C LEU A 8 6.69 2.40 -13.79
N TYR A 9 6.51 2.27 -12.49
CA TYR A 9 6.61 1.00 -11.75
C TYR A 9 5.30 0.17 -11.75
N GLY A 10 4.40 0.39 -12.71
CA GLY A 10 3.25 -0.49 -12.93
C GLY A 10 1.99 -0.19 -12.11
N ALA A 11 1.98 0.89 -11.29
CA ALA A 11 0.75 1.34 -10.65
C ALA A 11 -0.20 1.97 -11.69
N SER A 12 -1.28 1.27 -12.04
CA SER A 12 -2.24 1.76 -13.04
C SER A 12 -3.09 2.90 -12.51
N MET A 13 -3.41 2.87 -11.21
CA MET A 13 -4.11 3.94 -10.51
C MET A 13 -3.33 4.36 -9.27
N VAL A 14 -3.26 5.67 -9.05
CA VAL A 14 -2.55 6.28 -7.91
C VAL A 14 -3.44 7.35 -7.27
N GLY A 15 -3.92 7.04 -6.07
CA GLY A 15 -4.71 7.92 -5.22
C GLY A 15 -3.86 8.50 -4.09
N TYR A 16 -4.23 9.70 -3.65
CA TYR A 16 -3.64 10.35 -2.47
C TYR A 16 -4.78 10.68 -1.51
N MET A 17 -4.56 10.42 -0.23
CA MET A 17 -5.50 10.78 0.82
C MET A 17 -4.76 11.34 2.02
N GLU A 18 -5.31 12.38 2.63
CA GLU A 18 -4.80 12.88 3.90
C GLU A 18 -5.19 11.92 5.02
N LEU A 19 -4.25 11.59 5.90
CA LEU A 19 -4.49 10.80 7.09
C LEU A 19 -4.98 11.70 8.24
N ASN A 20 -6.26 12.04 8.19
CA ASN A 20 -6.99 12.69 9.28
C ASN A 20 -7.41 11.69 10.38
N GLU A 21 -7.93 12.19 11.51
CA GLU A 21 -8.35 11.38 12.67
C GLU A 21 -9.35 10.26 12.33
N LYS A 22 -10.19 10.43 11.30
CA LYS A 22 -11.13 9.39 10.86
C LYS A 22 -10.42 8.31 10.05
N THR A 23 -9.54 8.70 9.14
CA THR A 23 -8.81 7.78 8.25
C THR A 23 -7.67 7.04 8.92
N LYS A 24 -7.03 7.64 9.95
CA LYS A 24 -6.02 6.95 10.75
C LYS A 24 -6.59 5.71 11.45
N LYS A 25 -7.92 5.62 11.63
CA LYS A 25 -8.61 4.42 12.17
C LYS A 25 -8.47 3.16 11.34
N PHE A 26 -8.25 3.30 10.04
CA PHE A 26 -7.96 2.14 9.20
C PHE A 26 -6.51 1.64 9.34
N VAL A 27 -5.67 2.39 10.05
CA VAL A 27 -4.24 2.09 10.28
C VAL A 27 -3.96 1.80 11.77
N PHE A 28 -4.85 2.24 12.68
CA PHE A 28 -4.68 2.12 14.14
C PHE A 28 -4.70 0.70 14.69
N GLU A 29 -5.12 -0.33 13.93
CA GLU A 29 -5.07 -1.71 14.44
C GLU A 29 -3.64 -2.25 14.53
N GLU A 30 -2.70 -1.72 13.74
CA GLU A 30 -1.32 -2.21 13.67
C GLU A 30 -0.27 -1.18 14.12
N TYR A 31 -0.59 0.12 14.13
CA TYR A 31 0.41 1.20 14.34
C TYR A 31 0.03 2.16 15.47
N GLU A 32 1.02 2.50 16.31
CA GLU A 32 0.90 3.54 17.32
C GLU A 32 1.37 4.91 16.80
N PHE A 33 0.65 6.00 17.13
CA PHE A 33 1.07 7.35 16.75
C PHE A 33 1.69 8.07 17.94
N ARG A 34 2.98 8.43 17.85
CA ARG A 34 3.71 9.13 18.91
C ARG A 34 4.33 10.42 18.38
N ASP A 35 4.64 11.36 19.26
CA ASP A 35 5.35 12.59 18.89
C ASP A 35 6.84 12.31 18.69
N VAL A 36 7.18 11.86 17.49
CA VAL A 36 8.53 11.44 17.09
C VAL A 36 8.84 11.98 15.70
N PRO A 37 10.12 12.24 15.36
CA PRO A 37 10.48 12.84 14.09
C PRO A 37 10.31 11.91 12.88
N LYS A 38 10.35 10.58 13.10
CA LYS A 38 10.23 9.56 12.05
C LYS A 38 9.61 8.28 12.60
N GLY A 39 9.04 7.47 11.71
CA GLY A 39 8.54 6.15 12.08
C GLY A 39 9.68 5.18 12.40
N PHE A 40 9.44 4.27 13.34
CA PHE A 40 10.38 3.22 13.75
C PHE A 40 9.64 2.04 14.34
N THR A 41 10.29 0.88 14.33
CA THR A 41 9.84 -0.32 15.02
C THR A 41 10.61 -0.46 16.32
N ASP A 42 9.92 -0.60 17.44
CA ASP A 42 10.52 -0.87 18.75
C ASP A 42 9.80 -2.01 19.44
N ALA A 43 10.56 -3.03 19.86
CA ALA A 43 10.05 -4.21 20.56
C ALA A 43 8.80 -4.88 19.93
N GLY A 44 8.66 -4.83 18.60
CA GLY A 44 7.53 -5.41 17.87
C GLY A 44 6.30 -4.51 17.74
N VAL A 45 6.41 -3.24 18.14
CA VAL A 45 5.41 -2.20 17.91
C VAL A 45 5.91 -1.24 16.84
N ASP A 46 5.13 -1.07 15.79
CA ASP A 46 5.41 -0.09 14.75
C ASP A 46 4.83 1.28 15.13
N VAL A 47 5.71 2.27 15.24
CA VAL A 47 5.37 3.63 15.64
C VAL A 47 5.43 4.55 14.43
N LEU A 48 4.37 5.32 14.22
CA LEU A 48 4.29 6.40 13.23
C LEU A 48 4.33 7.77 13.90
N PRO A 49 4.90 8.79 13.25
CA PRO A 49 4.95 10.14 13.78
C PRO A 49 3.55 10.79 13.79
N ASN A 50 3.20 11.47 14.87
CA ASN A 50 1.93 12.17 15.01
C ASN A 50 1.92 13.55 14.31
N VAL A 51 2.30 13.56 13.04
CA VAL A 51 2.26 14.74 12.16
C VAL A 51 1.18 14.56 11.09
N PRO A 52 0.85 15.61 10.30
CA PRO A 52 0.01 15.44 9.12
C PRO A 52 0.67 14.47 8.13
N LEU A 53 0.05 13.31 7.94
CA LEU A 53 0.54 12.25 7.07
C LEU A 53 -0.38 12.08 5.87
N TRP A 54 0.16 11.49 4.81
CA TRP A 54 -0.57 11.21 3.58
C TRP A 54 -0.44 9.73 3.23
N GLY A 55 -1.58 9.09 2.98
CA GLY A 55 -1.66 7.76 2.42
C GLY A 55 -1.59 7.82 0.90
N ILE A 56 -0.84 6.88 0.32
CA ILE A 56 -0.75 6.70 -1.13
C ILE A 56 -1.38 5.35 -1.45
N GLY A 57 -2.53 5.37 -2.11
CA GLY A 57 -3.20 4.16 -2.58
C GLY A 57 -2.76 3.83 -4.00
N LEU A 58 -2.34 2.59 -4.22
CA LEU A 58 -1.94 2.07 -5.52
C LEU A 58 -2.90 0.95 -5.93
N ALA A 59 -3.26 0.89 -7.21
CA ALA A 59 -3.98 -0.26 -7.75
C ALA A 59 -3.21 -0.85 -8.93
N CYS A 60 -3.09 -2.17 -8.91
CA CYS A 60 -2.56 -2.97 -10.01
C CYS A 60 -3.69 -3.89 -10.50
N PRO A 61 -4.18 -3.74 -11.74
CA PRO A 61 -5.29 -4.53 -12.25
C PRO A 61 -4.82 -5.95 -12.57
N ASN A 62 -5.64 -6.92 -12.20
CA ASN A 62 -5.51 -8.29 -12.68
C ASN A 62 -6.13 -8.42 -14.08
N SER A 63 -5.72 -9.43 -14.86
CA SER A 63 -6.41 -9.74 -16.13
C SER A 63 -7.83 -10.19 -15.83
N VAL A 64 -8.80 -9.53 -16.48
CA VAL A 64 -10.23 -9.81 -16.30
C VAL A 64 -10.55 -11.22 -16.78
N GLU A 65 -9.94 -11.63 -17.89
CA GLU A 65 -10.10 -12.95 -18.52
C GLU A 65 -9.61 -14.06 -17.60
N ASN A 66 -8.43 -13.87 -17.00
CA ASN A 66 -7.87 -14.85 -16.07
C ASN A 66 -8.70 -14.96 -14.79
N ILE A 67 -9.13 -13.83 -14.22
CA ILE A 67 -9.96 -13.82 -13.01
C ILE A 67 -11.32 -14.46 -13.28
N ALA A 68 -11.92 -14.25 -14.46
CA ALA A 68 -13.21 -14.82 -14.86
C ALA A 68 -13.22 -16.36 -14.86
N THR A 69 -12.05 -17.00 -14.94
CA THR A 69 -11.94 -18.47 -14.81
C THR A 69 -12.02 -18.98 -13.37
N GLY A 70 -12.28 -18.11 -12.39
CA GLY A 70 -12.35 -18.48 -10.98
C GLY A 70 -13.49 -19.45 -10.67
N PRO A 71 -13.30 -20.44 -9.77
CA PRO A 71 -12.09 -20.75 -9.01
C PRO A 71 -11.17 -21.74 -9.74
N SER A 72 -10.21 -21.25 -10.53
CA SER A 72 -9.20 -22.08 -11.21
C SER A 72 -7.77 -21.63 -10.87
N GLN A 73 -6.80 -22.49 -11.18
CA GLN A 73 -5.37 -22.18 -11.02
C GLN A 73 -4.94 -20.93 -11.80
N ILE A 74 -5.59 -20.62 -12.93
CA ILE A 74 -5.28 -19.44 -13.75
C ILE A 74 -5.72 -18.16 -13.01
N SER A 75 -6.89 -18.19 -12.37
CA SER A 75 -7.39 -17.10 -11.54
C SER A 75 -6.47 -16.85 -10.33
N TYR A 76 -6.04 -17.91 -9.64
CA TYR A 76 -5.09 -17.81 -8.53
C TYR A 76 -3.72 -17.28 -8.96
N ALA A 77 -3.18 -17.74 -10.09
CA ALA A 77 -1.92 -17.26 -10.64
C ALA A 77 -1.99 -15.76 -10.98
N SER A 78 -3.09 -15.29 -11.56
CA SER A 78 -3.27 -13.86 -11.85
C SER A 78 -3.27 -13.01 -10.58
N THR A 79 -3.92 -13.47 -9.52
CA THR A 79 -3.89 -12.78 -8.21
C THR A 79 -2.48 -12.75 -7.64
N GLY A 80 -1.78 -13.89 -7.64
CA GLY A 80 -0.40 -13.98 -7.13
C GLY A 80 0.57 -13.04 -7.87
N LEU A 81 0.47 -12.97 -9.20
CA LEU A 81 1.25 -12.02 -10.00
C LEU A 81 0.91 -10.57 -9.67
N GLY A 82 -0.38 -10.25 -9.48
CA GLY A 82 -0.83 -8.91 -9.07
C GLY A 82 -0.18 -8.40 -7.78
N HIS A 83 0.06 -9.29 -6.80
CA HIS A 83 0.73 -8.94 -5.54
C HIS A 83 2.23 -8.65 -5.69
N THR A 84 2.87 -9.11 -6.76
CA THR A 84 4.32 -8.95 -6.98
C THR A 84 4.67 -7.80 -7.94
N MET A 85 3.67 -7.22 -8.62
CA MET A 85 3.92 -6.18 -9.63
C MET A 85 4.39 -4.84 -9.05
N ILE A 86 4.10 -4.54 -7.78
CA ILE A 86 4.54 -3.31 -7.12
C ILE A 86 5.47 -3.67 -5.97
N GLU A 87 6.75 -3.87 -6.28
CA GLU A 87 7.78 -4.01 -5.26
C GLU A 87 8.29 -2.62 -4.86
N VAL A 88 7.80 -2.09 -3.74
CA VAL A 88 8.33 -0.86 -3.14
C VAL A 88 9.52 -1.23 -2.26
N THR A 89 10.66 -1.59 -2.86
CA THR A 89 11.92 -1.71 -2.12
C THR A 89 12.45 -0.31 -1.81
N GLY A 90 12.06 0.21 -0.65
CA GLY A 90 12.75 1.30 0.02
C GLY A 90 13.79 0.71 0.97
N SER A 91 15.03 0.54 0.51
CA SER A 91 16.15 0.30 1.42
C SER A 91 16.44 1.60 2.19
N CYS A 92 16.29 1.54 3.51
CA CYS A 92 16.73 2.57 4.46
C CYS A 92 18.24 2.82 4.36
#